data_AF-A0A543DM40-F1
#
_entry.id   AF-A0A543DM40-F1
#
_cell.length_a   1.000
_cell.length_b   1.000
_cell.length_c   1.000
_cell.angle_alpha   90.00
_cell.angle_beta   90.00
_cell.angle_gamma   90.00
#
_symmetry.space_group_name_H-M   'P 1'
#
loop_
_entity.id
_entity.type
_entity.pdbx_description
1 polymer ?
#
loop_
_entity_poly.entity_id
_entity_poly.type
_entity_poly.pdbx_seq_one_letter_code
_entity_poly.pdbx_strand_id
1 'polypeptide(L)' 'MSIRLSEKDSGRTLGSISQEDFQLLVDHMEEESSKDQDYYVEHTAIDALESLGASAGFIALLRAAVGESDGIDVVWAAE' A
#
# COMPACT_ATOMS: atom_id res chain seq x y z
N MET A 1 14.55 -3.10 -6.66
CA MET A 1 13.27 -3.34 -7.34
C MET A 1 12.30 -2.28 -6.86
N SER A 2 11.47 -1.76 -7.74
CA SER A 2 10.44 -0.79 -7.40
C SER A 2 9.07 -1.41 -7.59
N ILE A 3 8.14 -1.13 -6.69
CA ILE A 3 6.78 -1.66 -6.76
C ILE A 3 5.85 -0.50 -7.11
N ARG A 4 5.07 -0.65 -8.19
CA ARG A 4 4.04 0.30 -8.58
C ARG A 4 2.74 -0.04 -7.84
N LEU A 5 2.15 0.95 -7.18
CA LEU A 5 0.82 0.85 -6.57
C LEU A 5 -0.22 1.54 -7.45
N SER A 6 -1.35 0.88 -7.65
CA SER A 6 -2.51 1.43 -8.34
C SER A 6 -3.79 1.14 -7.56
N GLU A 7 -4.76 2.04 -7.63
CA GLU A 7 -6.08 1.85 -7.05
C GLU A 7 -6.86 0.83 -7.89
N LYS A 8 -7.42 -0.20 -7.25
CA LYS A 8 -8.13 -1.29 -7.93
C LYS A 8 -9.44 -0.82 -8.56
N ASP A 9 -10.16 0.08 -7.89
CA ASP A 9 -11.47 0.59 -8.34
C ASP A 9 -11.33 1.52 -9.57
N SER A 10 -10.51 2.58 -9.46
CA SER A 10 -10.32 3.52 -10.57
C SER A 10 -9.25 3.09 -11.59
N GLY A 11 -8.40 2.11 -11.27
CA GLY A 11 -7.21 1.77 -12.08
C GLY A 11 -6.13 2.87 -12.08
N ARG A 12 -6.25 3.87 -11.20
CA ARG A 12 -5.36 5.02 -11.15
C ARG A 12 -4.03 4.64 -10.49
N THR A 13 -2.91 4.88 -11.16
CA THR A 13 -1.60 4.74 -10.53
C THR A 13 -1.43 5.75 -9.41
N LEU A 14 -1.18 5.25 -8.21
CA LEU A 14 -0.95 6.05 -7.00
C LEU A 14 0.50 6.51 -6.93
N GLY A 15 1.42 5.63 -7.34
CA GLY A 15 2.85 5.92 -7.44
C GLY A 15 3.69 4.65 -7.31
N SER A 16 4.97 4.83 -7.02
CA SER A 16 5.93 3.73 -6.87
C SER A 16 6.62 3.80 -5.52
N ILE A 17 6.84 2.63 -4.90
CA ILE A 17 7.47 2.47 -3.59
C ILE A 17 8.70 1.57 -3.69
N SER A 18 9.55 1.66 -2.68
CA SER A 18 10.71 0.78 -2.54
C SER A 18 10.28 -0.62 -2.13
N GLN A 19 11.11 -1.62 -2.45
CA GLN A 19 10.88 -2.99 -2.01
C GLN A 19 10.83 -3.13 -0.48
N GLU A 20 11.57 -2.30 0.26
CA GLU A 20 11.58 -2.29 1.73
C GLU A 20 10.22 -1.87 2.30
N ASP A 21 9.65 -0.78 1.80
CA ASP A 21 8.30 -0.31 2.18
C ASP A 21 7.23 -1.34 1.80
N PHE A 22 7.39 -1.98 0.64
CA PHE A 22 6.49 -3.04 0.20
C PHE A 22 6.57 -4.26 1.12
N GLN A 23 7.76 -4.64 1.57
CA GLN A 23 7.92 -5.77 2.49
C GLN A 23 7.21 -5.50 3.82
N LEU A 24 7.26 -4.25 4.33
CA LEU A 24 6.51 -3.85 5.53
C LEU A 24 5.00 -3.92 5.30
N LEU A 25 4.51 -3.49 4.13
CA LEU A 25 3.10 -3.62 3.77
C LEU A 25 2.65 -5.08 3.78
N VAL A 26 3.41 -5.94 3.10
CA VAL A 26 3.15 -7.38 2.98
C VAL A 26 3.19 -8.07 4.34
N ASP A 27 4.19 -7.77 5.17
CA ASP A 27 4.36 -8.32 6.52
C ASP A 27 3.21 -7.90 7.44
N HIS A 28 2.73 -6.67 7.30
CA HIS A 28 1.61 -6.15 8.08
C HIS A 28 0.24 -6.66 7.61
N MET A 29 0.06 -6.90 6.31
CA MET A 29 -1.22 -7.27 5.73
C MET A 29 -1.51 -8.79 5.82
N GLU A 30 -0.74 -9.55 6.62
CA GLU A 30 -0.84 -11.00 6.83
C GLU A 30 -1.31 -11.74 5.56
N GLU A 31 -0.42 -11.91 4.57
CA GLU A 31 -0.76 -12.56 3.30
C GLU A 31 -1.46 -13.92 3.51
N GLU A 32 -2.76 -13.98 3.26
CA GLU A 32 -3.51 -15.25 3.24
C GLU A 32 -3.03 -16.15 2.09
N SER A 33 -2.42 -15.57 1.04
CA SER A 33 -1.77 -16.27 -0.06
C SER A 33 -0.76 -15.41 -0.80
N SER A 34 0.41 -15.97 -1.12
CA SER A 34 1.52 -15.32 -1.87
C SER A 34 1.22 -14.99 -3.34
N LYS A 35 -0.06 -15.00 -3.72
CA LYS A 35 -0.55 -14.72 -5.08
C LYS A 35 -1.48 -13.52 -5.12
N ASP A 36 -2.00 -13.08 -3.98
CA ASP A 36 -2.86 -11.91 -3.93
C ASP A 36 -2.00 -10.67 -4.14
N GLN A 37 -2.36 -9.94 -5.19
CA GLN A 37 -1.67 -8.71 -5.56
C GLN A 37 -2.46 -7.48 -5.16
N ASP A 38 -3.54 -7.68 -4.39
CA ASP A 38 -4.38 -6.63 -3.86
C ASP A 38 -4.48 -6.66 -2.33
N TYR A 39 -4.47 -5.45 -1.76
CA TYR A 39 -4.60 -5.23 -0.33
C TYR A 39 -5.64 -4.16 -0.06
N TYR A 40 -6.48 -4.38 0.95
CA TYR A 40 -7.36 -3.34 1.45
C TYR A 40 -6.60 -2.48 2.47
N VAL A 41 -6.41 -1.21 2.16
CA VAL A 41 -5.67 -0.26 3.00
C VAL A 41 -6.63 0.79 3.53
N GLU A 42 -6.71 0.86 4.86
CA GLU A 42 -7.48 1.85 5.62
C GLU A 42 -6.56 2.75 6.43
N HIS A 43 -7.10 3.83 6.99
CA HIS A 43 -6.34 4.76 7.82
C HIS A 43 -5.61 4.07 8.99
N THR A 44 -6.25 3.08 9.63
CA THR A 44 -5.65 2.34 10.75
C THR A 44 -4.39 1.57 10.32
N ALA A 45 -4.44 0.91 9.16
CA ALA A 45 -3.30 0.19 8.61
C ALA A 45 -2.15 1.14 8.24
N ILE A 46 -2.47 2.33 7.72
CA ILE A 46 -1.47 3.35 7.40
C ILE A 46 -0.74 3.83 8.65
N ASP A 47 -1.48 4.13 9.72
CA ASP A 47 -0.91 4.54 11.00
C ASP A 47 -0.03 3.42 11.62
N ALA A 48 -0.43 2.15 11.46
CA ALA A 48 0.39 1.02 11.88
C ALA A 48 1.71 0.91 11.07
N LEU A 49 1.65 1.06 9.74
CA LEU A 49 2.84 1.05 8.87
C LEU A 49 3.80 2.20 9.22
N GLU A 50 3.28 3.38 9.51
CA GLU A 50 4.09 4.51 9.98
C GLU A 50 4.82 4.15 11.29
N SER A 51 4.12 3.52 12.23
CA SER A 51 4.72 3.05 13.49
C SER A 51 5.73 1.92 13.30
N LEU A 52 5.61 1.13 12.24
CA LEU A 52 6.58 0.07 11.87
C LEU A 52 7.84 0.64 11.21
N GLY A 53 7.88 1.94 10.92
CA GLY A 53 9.04 2.62 10.32
C GLY A 53 8.97 2.72 8.79
N ALA A 54 7.78 2.61 8.21
CA ALA A 54 7.60 2.82 6.79
C ALA A 54 7.96 4.25 6.35
N SER A 55 8.42 4.41 5.11
CA SER A 55 8.90 5.71 4.62
C SER A 55 7.79 6.74 4.54
N ALA A 56 8.08 7.98 4.92
CA ALA A 56 7.11 9.10 4.87
C ALA A 56 6.50 9.30 3.47
N GLY A 57 7.25 9.02 2.39
CA GLY A 57 6.73 9.09 1.02
C GLY A 57 5.67 8.03 0.73
N PHE A 58 5.85 6.81 1.24
CA PHE A 58 4.88 5.73 1.11
C PHE A 58 3.60 6.02 1.92
N ILE A 59 3.76 6.46 3.17
CA ILE A 59 2.63 6.87 4.01
C ILE A 59 1.84 8.01 3.38
N ALA A 60 2.52 9.03 2.85
CA ALA A 60 1.85 10.14 2.17
C ALA A 60 1.08 9.68 0.93
N LEU A 61 1.62 8.74 0.16
CA LEU A 61 0.96 8.17 -1.01
C LEU A 61 -0.32 7.41 -0.62
N LEU A 62 -0.25 6.55 0.40
CA LEU A 62 -1.42 5.82 0.90
C LEU A 62 -2.48 6.76 1.48
N ARG A 63 -2.10 7.75 2.30
CA ARG A 63 -3.04 8.74 2.84
C ARG A 63 -3.72 9.54 1.74
N ALA A 64 -2.97 9.94 0.70
CA ALA A 64 -3.53 10.64 -0.45
C ALA A 64 -4.47 9.76 -1.28
N ALA A 65 -4.20 8.46 -1.34
CA ALA A 65 -5.01 7.49 -2.06
C ALA A 65 -6.33 7.20 -1.33
N VAL A 66 -6.28 6.93 -0.02
CA VAL A 66 -7.48 6.75 0.82
C VAL A 66 -8.32 8.03 0.86
N GLY A 67 -7.66 9.18 1.04
CA GLY A 67 -8.31 10.48 1.03
C GLY A 67 -9.35 10.61 2.15
N GLU A 68 -10.62 10.76 1.77
CA GLU A 68 -11.77 10.87 2.68
C GLU A 68 -12.57 9.55 2.78
N SER A 69 -12.10 8.49 2.10
CA SER A 69 -12.75 7.17 2.12
C SER A 69 -12.37 6.40 3.39
N ASP A 70 -13.18 5.40 3.76
CA ASP A 70 -12.88 4.53 4.92
C ASP A 70 -11.63 3.66 4.68
N GLY A 71 -11.40 3.28 3.42
CA GLY A 71 -10.23 2.57 2.92
C GLY A 71 -10.34 2.38 1.41
N ILE A 72 -9.27 1.88 0.79
CA ILE A 72 -9.24 1.57 -0.64
C ILE A 72 -8.56 0.23 -0.91
N ASP A 73 -8.98 -0.43 -1.98
CA ASP A 73 -8.27 -1.57 -2.54
C ASP A 73 -7.11 -1.08 -3.42
N VAL A 74 -5.89 -1.45 -3.06
CA VAL A 74 -4.68 -1.17 -3.84
C VAL A 74 -4.14 -2.45 -4.44
N VAL A 75 -3.74 -2.38 -5.71
CA VAL A 75 -3.03 -3.45 -6.43
C VAL A 75 -1.57 -3.07 -6.64
N TRP A 76 -0.68 -4.03 -6.48
CA TRP A 76 0.76 -3.84 -6.65
C TRP A 76 1.31 -4.61 -7.86
N ALA A 77 2.31 -4.01 -8.53
CA ALA A 77 3.06 -4.64 -9.61
C ALA A 77 4.55 -4.38 -9.45
N ALA A 78 5.36 -5.44 -9.44
CA ALA A 78 6.82 -5.32 -9.41
C ALA A 78 7.36 -4.90 -10.79
N GLU A 79 8.25 -3.90 -10.80
CA GLU A 79 8.97 -3.40 -11.98
C GLU A 79 10.48 -3.66 -11.89
#